data_AF-A0A7Z3BKM7-F1
#
_entry.id   AF-A0A7Z3BKM7-F1
#
_cell.length_a   1.000
_cell.length_b   1.000
_cell.length_c   1.000
_cell.angle_alpha   90.00
_cell.angle_beta   90.00
_cell.angle_gamma   90.00
#
_symmetry.space_group_name_H-M   'P 1'
#
loop_
_entity.id
_entity.type
_entity.pdbx_description
1 polymer ?
#
loop_
_entity_poly.entity_id
_entity_poly.type
_entity_poly.pdbx_seq_one_letter_code
_entity_poly.pdbx_strand_id
1 'polypeptide(L)'
;MKHLKAINTKAQKLEQAAAEDRIEDVVAMNSVAGCAATTDPGWEVDVFGGVSSLCQPMEADLYGCSDPCWWPAQVPDMMSTYPDWNKDAQASAENWRNLGTVFPDDK
;
A
#
# COMPACT_ATOMS: atom_id res chain seq x y z
N MET A 1 22.32 -0.16 -23.30
CA MET A 1 22.88 0.59 -22.15
C MET A 1 24.41 0.50 -22.10
N LYS A 2 25.17 0.99 -23.10
CA LYS A 2 26.65 0.87 -23.06
C LYS A 2 27.35 1.96 -22.23
N HIS A 3 26.64 3.01 -21.84
CA HIS A 3 27.21 4.20 -21.18
C HIS A 3 26.50 4.57 -19.86
N LEU A 4 25.46 3.82 -19.48
CA LEU A 4 24.78 4.00 -18.19
C LEU A 4 25.20 2.82 -17.31
N LYS A 5 25.58 3.10 -16.06
CA LYS A 5 26.05 2.11 -15.10
C LYS A 5 25.07 2.06 -13.94
N ALA A 6 24.63 0.85 -13.56
CA ALA A 6 23.81 0.67 -12.37
C ALA A 6 24.53 1.20 -11.10
N ILE A 7 23.88 2.13 -10.41
CA ILE A 7 24.44 2.80 -9.21
C ILE A 7 23.99 2.19 -7.89
N ASN A 8 22.86 1.47 -7.89
CA ASN A 8 22.28 0.87 -6.68
C ASN A 8 22.04 -0.64 -6.87
N THR A 9 21.86 -1.35 -5.76
CA THR A 9 21.69 -2.80 -5.73
C THR A 9 20.52 -3.28 -6.59
N LYS A 10 19.41 -2.54 -6.63
CA LYS A 10 18.24 -2.88 -7.45
C LYS A 10 18.57 -2.82 -8.94
N ALA A 11 19.22 -1.74 -9.39
CA ALA A 11 19.63 -1.59 -10.78
C ALA A 11 20.65 -2.65 -11.21
N GLN A 12 21.58 -3.02 -10.33
CA GLN A 12 22.54 -4.10 -10.61
C GLN A 12 21.85 -5.46 -10.74
N LYS A 13 20.88 -5.75 -9.86
CA LYS A 13 20.07 -6.98 -9.97
C LYS A 13 19.18 -7.00 -11.21
N LEU A 14 18.68 -5.84 -11.65
CA LEU A 14 17.91 -5.72 -12.88
C LEU A 14 18.78 -5.97 -14.12
N GLU A 15 20.01 -5.44 -14.15
CA GLU A 15 20.98 -5.74 -15.21
C GLU A 15 21.31 -7.25 -15.27
N GLN A 16 21.52 -7.88 -14.10
CA GLN A 16 21.73 -9.33 -14.02
C GLN A 16 20.52 -10.11 -14.55
N ALA A 17 19.31 -9.77 -14.10
CA ALA A 17 18.09 -10.43 -14.55
C ALA A 17 17.84 -10.24 -16.05
N ALA A 18 18.20 -9.08 -16.60
CA ALA A 18 18.18 -8.83 -18.05
C ALA A 18 19.16 -9.72 -18.81
N ALA A 19 20.37 -9.95 -18.27
CA ALA A 19 21.34 -10.84 -18.88
C ALA A 19 20.93 -12.33 -18.80
N GLU A 20 20.13 -12.69 -17.80
CA GLU A 20 19.66 -14.05 -17.55
C GLU A 20 18.28 -14.36 -18.18
N ASP A 21 17.67 -13.40 -18.89
CA ASP A 21 16.32 -13.49 -19.46
C ASP A 21 15.21 -13.73 -18.40
N ARG A 22 15.39 -13.13 -17.21
CA ARG A 22 14.50 -13.22 -16.04
C ARG A 22 13.97 -11.85 -15.57
N ILE A 23 13.83 -10.89 -16.48
CA ILE A 23 13.40 -9.52 -16.13
C ILE A 23 12.04 -9.53 -15.43
N GLU A 24 11.10 -10.33 -15.95
CA GLU A 24 9.73 -10.39 -15.43
C GLU A 24 9.68 -10.83 -13.96
N ASP A 25 10.58 -11.72 -13.53
CA ASP A 25 10.68 -12.18 -12.14
C ASP A 25 11.05 -11.03 -11.18
N VAL A 26 11.92 -10.12 -11.62
CA VAL A 26 12.35 -8.95 -10.80
C VAL A 26 11.27 -7.87 -10.76
N VAL A 27 10.50 -7.72 -11.84
CA VAL A 27 9.36 -6.79 -11.88
C VAL A 27 8.26 -7.25 -10.93
N ALA A 28 7.99 -8.56 -10.88
CA ALA A 28 6.97 -9.16 -10.01
C ALA A 28 7.30 -9.05 -8.49
N MET A 29 8.57 -8.98 -8.10
CA MET A 29 9.00 -8.85 -6.69
C MET A 29 9.09 -7.39 -6.18
N ASN A 30 8.44 -6.44 -6.83
CA ASN A 30 8.53 -5.01 -6.46
C ASN A 30 7.67 -4.57 -5.27
N SER A 31 6.90 -5.47 -4.64
CA SER A 31 6.12 -5.14 -3.45
C SER A 31 7.06 -4.74 -2.29
N VAL A 32 6.82 -3.56 -1.73
CA VAL A 32 7.61 -3.01 -0.62
C VAL A 32 7.16 -3.70 0.66
N ALA A 33 8.12 -4.24 1.43
CA ALA A 33 7.83 -4.83 2.73
C ALA A 33 7.16 -3.77 3.64
N GLY A 34 5.98 -4.11 4.17
CA GLY A 34 5.14 -3.20 4.97
C GLY A 34 3.93 -2.64 4.21
N CYS A 35 3.92 -2.72 2.88
CA CYS A 35 2.78 -2.30 2.06
C CYS A 35 1.90 -3.49 1.63
N ALA A 36 0.66 -3.20 1.24
CA ALA A 36 -0.23 -4.19 0.65
C ALA A 36 0.25 -4.62 -0.74
N ALA A 37 0.14 -5.93 -1.04
CA ALA A 37 0.37 -6.49 -2.38
C ALA A 37 -0.95 -6.83 -3.11
N THR A 38 -2.07 -6.86 -2.40
CA THR A 38 -3.42 -7.01 -2.97
C THR A 38 -3.86 -5.66 -3.53
N THR A 39 -4.03 -5.53 -4.85
CA THR A 39 -4.24 -4.25 -5.53
C THR A 39 -5.65 -4.12 -6.13
N ASP A 40 -6.64 -3.89 -5.27
CA ASP A 40 -8.06 -3.70 -5.64
C ASP A 40 -8.65 -2.34 -5.19
N PRO A 41 -8.19 -1.18 -5.69
CA PRO A 41 -7.07 -0.95 -6.61
C PRO A 41 -5.69 -0.93 -5.91
N GLY A 42 -5.65 -0.93 -4.58
CA GLY A 42 -4.45 -0.89 -3.74
C GLY A 42 -4.61 0.06 -2.55
N TRP A 43 -3.64 0.06 -1.63
CA TRP A 43 -3.61 1.00 -0.50
C TRP A 43 -2.47 2.01 -0.62
N GLU A 44 -1.21 1.57 -0.64
CA GLU A 44 -0.07 2.46 -0.83
C GLU A 44 0.29 2.70 -2.30
N VAL A 45 0.12 1.69 -3.14
CA VAL A 45 0.45 1.70 -4.57
C VAL A 45 -0.65 0.97 -5.32
N ASP A 46 -1.06 1.51 -6.46
CA ASP A 46 -2.04 0.88 -7.33
C ASP A 46 -1.44 -0.29 -8.14
N VAL A 47 -2.31 -1.08 -8.79
CA VAL A 47 -1.91 -2.18 -9.67
C VAL A 47 -0.96 -1.76 -10.81
N PHE A 48 -0.93 -0.48 -11.17
CA PHE A 48 -0.07 0.06 -12.23
C PHE A 48 1.29 0.53 -11.71
N GLY A 49 1.56 0.35 -10.41
CA GLY A 49 2.80 0.77 -9.76
C GLY A 49 2.86 2.28 -9.47
N GLY A 50 1.71 2.97 -9.53
CA GLY A 50 1.57 4.39 -9.23
C GLY A 50 0.60 4.65 -8.07
N VAL A 51 -0.02 5.83 -8.07
CA VAL A 51 -1.04 6.21 -7.08
C VAL A 51 -2.32 6.77 -7.73
N SER A 52 -2.32 6.87 -9.07
CA SER A 52 -3.37 7.53 -9.83
C SER A 52 -4.68 6.76 -9.86
N SER A 53 -4.62 5.44 -9.73
CA SER A 53 -5.81 4.58 -9.71
C SER A 53 -6.28 4.26 -8.30
N LEU A 54 -5.57 4.75 -7.26
CA LEU A 54 -6.11 4.76 -5.90
C LEU A 54 -7.25 5.76 -5.80
N CYS A 55 -8.08 5.65 -4.78
CA CYS A 55 -9.18 6.59 -4.58
C CYS A 55 -8.69 8.00 -4.27
N GLN A 56 -9.41 8.99 -4.82
CA GLN A 56 -9.04 10.39 -4.80
C GLN A 56 -10.18 11.23 -4.19
N PRO A 57 -10.02 11.78 -2.97
CA PRO A 57 -8.91 11.54 -2.04
C PRO A 57 -8.99 10.14 -1.41
N MET A 58 -7.95 9.71 -0.70
CA MET A 58 -7.90 8.39 -0.06
C MET A 58 -9.06 8.17 0.92
N GLU A 59 -9.51 9.22 1.61
CA GLU A 59 -10.63 9.19 2.56
C GLU A 59 -11.96 8.73 1.92
N ALA A 60 -12.09 8.79 0.59
CA ALA A 60 -13.26 8.29 -0.14
C ALA A 60 -13.33 6.75 -0.18
N ASP A 61 -12.22 6.06 0.00
CA ASP A 61 -12.13 4.59 0.04
C ASP A 61 -11.89 4.03 1.44
N LEU A 62 -11.50 4.89 2.37
CA LEU A 62 -11.10 4.50 3.72
C LEU A 62 -12.08 3.52 4.39
N TYR A 63 -13.39 3.79 4.31
CA TYR A 63 -14.40 2.90 4.90
C TYR A 63 -14.78 1.74 3.96
N GLY A 64 -14.62 1.90 2.64
CA GLY A 64 -14.67 0.77 1.71
C GLY A 64 -13.58 -0.27 1.98
N CYS A 65 -12.42 0.16 2.49
CA CYS A 65 -11.36 -0.73 2.96
C CYS A 65 -11.61 -1.24 4.39
N SER A 66 -11.98 -0.35 5.32
CA SER A 66 -12.05 -0.66 6.75
C SER A 66 -13.27 -1.54 7.10
N ASP A 67 -14.45 -1.24 6.56
CA ASP A 67 -15.69 -1.97 6.85
C ASP A 67 -15.58 -3.47 6.53
N PRO A 68 -15.03 -3.90 5.36
CA PRO A 68 -14.90 -5.31 5.02
C PRO A 68 -13.54 -5.93 5.36
N CYS A 69 -12.67 -5.28 6.14
CA CYS A 69 -11.30 -5.76 6.43
C CYS A 69 -10.45 -5.99 5.17
N TRP A 70 -10.47 -5.08 4.18
CA TRP A 70 -9.82 -5.35 2.88
C TRP A 70 -8.29 -5.35 2.94
N TRP A 71 -7.69 -4.37 3.65
CA TRP A 71 -6.25 -4.29 3.93
C TRP A 71 -5.97 -4.24 5.44
N PRO A 72 -6.24 -5.31 6.20
CA PRO A 72 -6.28 -5.27 7.67
C PRO A 72 -4.90 -5.09 8.32
N ALA A 73 -3.81 -5.31 7.58
CA ALA A 73 -2.46 -5.03 8.05
C ALA A 73 -2.11 -3.54 8.01
N GLN A 74 -2.81 -2.75 7.19
CA GLN A 74 -2.57 -1.32 6.99
C GLN A 74 -3.68 -0.46 7.58
N VAL A 75 -4.94 -0.90 7.43
CA VAL A 75 -6.14 -0.16 7.81
C VAL A 75 -6.87 -0.93 8.91
N PRO A 76 -7.15 -0.32 10.07
CA PRO A 76 -7.92 -0.96 11.13
C PRO A 76 -9.26 -1.45 10.62
N ASP A 77 -9.57 -2.72 10.87
CA ASP A 77 -10.78 -3.34 10.36
C ASP A 77 -11.98 -3.13 11.29
N MET A 78 -13.09 -2.65 10.74
CA MET A 78 -14.32 -2.41 11.50
C MET A 78 -15.29 -3.60 11.47
N MET A 79 -15.05 -4.63 10.63
CA MET A 79 -15.88 -5.85 10.66
C MET A 79 -15.69 -6.65 11.95
N SER A 80 -14.45 -6.70 12.48
CA SER A 80 -14.09 -7.65 13.54
C SER A 80 -13.28 -7.00 14.67
N THR A 81 -12.07 -6.50 14.39
CA THR A 81 -11.09 -6.18 15.46
C THR A 81 -11.32 -4.80 16.09
N TYR A 82 -11.68 -3.81 15.27
CA TYR A 82 -11.81 -2.41 15.68
C TYR A 82 -13.17 -1.83 15.25
N PRO A 83 -14.31 -2.40 15.69
CA PRO A 83 -15.64 -2.02 15.20
C PRO A 83 -16.03 -0.55 15.42
N ASP A 84 -15.44 0.10 16.43
CA ASP A 84 -15.70 1.51 16.76
C ASP A 84 -14.59 2.47 16.27
N TRP A 85 -13.72 2.04 15.35
CA TRP A 85 -12.54 2.82 14.94
C TRP A 85 -12.90 4.21 14.39
N ASN A 86 -13.99 4.34 13.64
CA ASN A 86 -14.44 5.60 13.06
C ASN A 86 -15.51 6.34 13.87
N LYS A 87 -15.77 5.96 15.13
CA LYS A 87 -16.90 6.47 15.92
C LYS A 87 -16.98 8.01 15.99
N ASP A 88 -15.82 8.68 16.04
CA ASP A 88 -15.68 10.14 16.10
C ASP A 88 -15.34 10.75 14.72
N ALA A 89 -15.39 9.96 13.65
CA ALA A 89 -14.89 10.30 12.32
C ALA A 89 -15.85 9.95 11.17
N GLN A 90 -17.11 9.59 11.42
CA GLN A 90 -18.07 9.09 10.40
C GLN A 90 -18.09 9.84 9.06
N ALA A 91 -17.90 11.16 9.07
CA ALA A 91 -17.61 11.95 7.88
C ALA A 91 -16.09 12.05 7.66
N SER A 92 -15.49 11.07 6.96
CA SER A 92 -14.03 10.99 6.74
C SER A 92 -13.46 12.24 6.07
N ALA A 93 -14.21 12.83 5.12
CA ALA A 93 -13.81 14.05 4.42
C ALA A 93 -13.55 15.26 5.35
N GLU A 94 -14.20 15.30 6.52
CA GLU A 94 -14.10 16.42 7.47
C GLU A 94 -13.32 16.05 8.73
N ASN A 95 -13.54 14.83 9.22
CA ASN A 95 -13.12 14.38 10.56
C ASN A 95 -12.01 13.32 10.54
N TRP A 96 -11.29 13.15 9.42
CA TRP A 96 -10.19 12.17 9.31
C TRP A 96 -9.13 12.26 10.42
N ARG A 97 -8.95 13.45 11.03
CA ARG A 97 -8.00 13.65 12.14
C ARG A 97 -8.36 12.88 13.41
N ASN A 98 -9.62 12.45 13.56
CA ASN A 98 -10.08 11.71 14.71
C ASN A 98 -9.79 10.20 14.61
N LEU A 99 -9.24 9.74 13.47
CA LEU A 99 -8.84 8.35 13.27
C LEU A 99 -7.48 8.09 13.93
N GLY A 100 -7.44 7.22 14.93
CA GLY A 100 -6.24 6.87 15.67
C GLY A 100 -5.45 5.69 15.07
N THR A 101 -4.18 5.57 15.42
CA THR A 101 -3.39 4.35 15.21
C THR A 101 -3.80 3.27 16.21
N VAL A 102 -3.69 2.00 15.81
CA VAL A 102 -4.12 0.86 16.63
C VAL A 102 -2.99 0.01 17.19
N PHE A 103 -1.77 0.19 16.69
CA PHE A 103 -0.61 -0.48 17.29
C PHE A 103 -0.41 0.05 18.71
N PRO A 104 -0.30 -0.82 19.74
CA PRO A 104 -0.15 -0.38 21.11
C PRO A 104 1.22 0.29 21.29
N ASP A 105 1.21 1.55 21.73
CA ASP A 105 2.44 2.25 22.08
C ASP A 105 3.09 1.63 23.34
N ASP A 106 4.41 1.46 23.28
CA ASP A 106 5.24 1.23 24.46
C ASP A 106 5.22 2.53 25.30
N LYS A 107 4.36 2.58 26.32
CA LYS A 107 4.26 3.74 27.22
C LYS A 107 5.54 4.01 28.00
#